data_AF-A0A2D7VV93-F1
#
_entry.id   AF-A0A2D7VV93-F1
#
_cell.length_a   1.000
_cell.length_b   1.000
_cell.length_c   1.000
_cell.angle_alpha   90.00
_cell.angle_beta   90.00
_cell.angle_gamma   90.00
#
_symmetry.space_group_name_H-M   'P 1'
#
loop_
_entity.id
_entity.type
_entity.pdbx_description
1 polymer ?
#
loop_
_entity_poly.entity_id
_entity_poly.type
_entity_poly.pdbx_seq_one_letter_code
_entity_poly.pdbx_strand_id
1 'polypeptide(L)'
;MIKNREEIKTFILTLESEFPVNDWQLDGFYFWPIIRIRLFFYLIRQVEYKDNISKISPNKESSNNWMDFLIKLKKIISFLYTPIWFARLPKKENLFIAQDAHRVNFKGKRYNRFFDTFIETYGLENKSMYFEMTGVPKHEKERGHLLYDYEKPLKAYLKRARMKSNVGSGFKNKTYRNFLAYLESLPQTKKFAPKYTEKRLSDWYYKTVIPKTDFFTKVLKRIKPKQITILCYYSENIMMLIAAANKLVIKTVEMQHGPQSPLHLCYASWKHLPVDGYQVLPRVYWCWDEQSTQTIR
;
A
#
# COMPACT_ATOMS: atom_id res chain seq x y z
N MET A 1 -26.67 -10.43 10.36
CA MET A 1 -25.21 -10.68 10.47
C MET A 1 -24.71 -11.10 9.11
N ILE A 2 -23.58 -10.56 8.66
CA ILE A 2 -22.94 -10.88 7.38
C ILE A 2 -22.36 -12.31 7.43
N LYS A 3 -22.66 -13.15 6.44
CA LYS A 3 -22.34 -14.59 6.42
C LYS A 3 -21.36 -15.03 5.34
N ASN A 4 -21.25 -14.30 4.24
CA ASN A 4 -20.44 -14.70 3.07
C ASN A 4 -19.92 -13.47 2.31
N ARG A 5 -19.10 -13.68 1.28
CA ARG A 5 -18.52 -12.60 0.47
C ARG A 5 -19.55 -11.78 -0.33
N GLU A 6 -20.66 -12.38 -0.77
CA GLU A 6 -21.74 -11.66 -1.47
C GLU A 6 -22.44 -10.66 -0.54
N GLU A 7 -22.69 -11.07 0.71
CA GLU A 7 -23.25 -10.17 1.73
C GLU A 7 -22.24 -9.07 2.12
N ILE A 8 -20.93 -9.36 2.16
CA ILE A 8 -19.89 -8.32 2.35
C ILE A 8 -19.94 -7.31 1.21
N LYS A 9 -19.99 -7.80 -0.04
CA LYS A 9 -20.08 -6.96 -1.24
C LYS A 9 -21.29 -6.05 -1.17
N THR A 10 -22.47 -6.64 -0.97
CA THR A 10 -23.73 -5.91 -0.88
C THR A 10 -23.65 -4.84 0.20
N PHE A 11 -23.21 -5.20 1.40
CA PHE A 11 -23.07 -4.26 2.51
C PHE A 11 -22.16 -3.07 2.19
N ILE A 12 -20.97 -3.30 1.62
CA ILE A 12 -20.04 -2.21 1.28
C ILE A 12 -20.59 -1.32 0.16
N LEU A 13 -21.26 -1.90 -0.83
CA LEU A 13 -21.87 -1.12 -1.92
C LEU A 13 -23.05 -0.29 -1.43
N THR A 14 -23.85 -0.80 -0.49
CA THR A 14 -24.91 -0.01 0.18
C THR A 14 -24.33 1.18 0.91
N LEU A 15 -23.23 1.00 1.66
CA LEU A 15 -22.53 2.11 2.31
C LEU A 15 -22.03 3.14 1.30
N GLU A 16 -21.49 2.70 0.15
CA GLU A 16 -21.00 3.58 -0.90
C GLU A 16 -22.12 4.42 -1.54
N SER A 17 -23.34 3.87 -1.64
CA SER A 17 -24.50 4.57 -2.21
C SER A 17 -25.22 5.47 -1.20
N GLU A 18 -25.26 5.11 0.07
CA GLU A 18 -26.02 5.83 1.11
C GLU A 18 -25.24 7.02 1.69
N PHE A 19 -23.91 6.99 1.60
CA PHE A 19 -23.06 8.02 2.17
C PHE A 19 -22.25 8.73 1.09
N PRO A 20 -21.99 10.03 1.22
CA PRO A 20 -21.21 10.79 0.24
C PRO A 20 -19.71 10.53 0.43
N VAL A 21 -19.26 9.33 0.06
CA VAL A 21 -17.91 8.84 0.35
C VAL A 21 -16.80 9.69 -0.29
N ASN A 22 -17.13 10.42 -1.37
CA ASN A 22 -16.21 11.32 -2.06
C ASN A 22 -16.03 12.67 -1.36
N ASP A 23 -16.89 13.04 -0.41
CA ASP A 23 -16.70 14.25 0.40
C ASP A 23 -15.64 14.05 1.49
N TRP A 24 -15.19 12.81 1.69
CA TRP A 24 -14.28 12.42 2.77
C TRP A 24 -12.84 12.52 2.31
N GLN A 25 -12.36 13.77 2.24
CA GLN A 25 -11.00 14.08 1.85
C GLN A 25 -10.35 15.12 2.75
N LEU A 26 -9.01 15.14 2.73
CA LEU A 26 -8.18 16.16 3.38
C LEU A 26 -7.04 16.53 2.41
N ASP A 27 -6.88 17.83 2.13
CA ASP A 27 -5.98 18.38 1.10
C ASP A 27 -6.03 17.64 -0.25
N GLY A 28 -7.24 17.29 -0.68
CA GLY A 28 -7.46 16.55 -1.91
C GLY A 28 -7.26 15.03 -1.80
N PHE A 29 -6.78 14.48 -0.69
CA PHE A 29 -6.60 13.03 -0.52
C PHE A 29 -7.88 12.35 -0.04
N TYR A 30 -8.44 11.43 -0.83
CA TYR A 30 -9.66 10.69 -0.47
C TYR A 30 -9.38 9.56 0.54
N PHE A 31 -10.15 9.51 1.62
CA PHE A 31 -10.04 8.45 2.62
C PHE A 31 -10.78 7.16 2.24
N TRP A 32 -11.87 7.28 1.47
CA TRP A 32 -12.76 6.15 1.18
C TRP A 32 -12.05 4.91 0.64
N PRO A 33 -11.12 4.97 -0.33
CA PRO A 33 -10.51 3.77 -0.89
C PRO A 33 -9.80 2.91 0.16
N ILE A 34 -9.15 3.58 1.11
CA ILE A 34 -8.42 2.94 2.21
C ILE A 34 -9.40 2.34 3.22
N ILE A 35 -10.46 3.08 3.56
CA ILE A 35 -11.50 2.62 4.48
C ILE A 35 -12.22 1.40 3.88
N ARG A 36 -12.62 1.47 2.61
CA ARG A 36 -13.30 0.42 1.85
C ARG A 36 -12.50 -0.87 1.84
N ILE A 37 -11.23 -0.81 1.44
CA ILE A 37 -10.33 -1.98 1.41
C ILE A 37 -10.13 -2.57 2.83
N ARG A 38 -9.93 -1.72 3.84
CA ARG A 38 -9.73 -2.19 5.21
C ARG A 38 -10.99 -2.78 5.81
N LEU A 39 -12.16 -2.21 5.49
CA LEU A 39 -13.46 -2.72 5.91
C LEU A 39 -13.73 -4.08 5.25
N PHE A 40 -13.46 -4.21 3.95
CA PHE A 40 -13.56 -5.46 3.22
C PHE A 40 -12.75 -6.58 3.88
N PHE A 41 -11.45 -6.37 4.10
CA PHE A 41 -10.61 -7.38 4.77
C PHE A 41 -11.00 -7.62 6.22
N TYR A 42 -11.50 -6.61 6.93
CA TYR A 42 -12.00 -6.77 8.28
C TYR A 42 -13.22 -7.68 8.33
N LEU A 43 -14.16 -7.53 7.39
CA LEU A 43 -15.35 -8.37 7.30
C LEU A 43 -15.02 -9.78 6.80
N ILE A 44 -14.13 -9.93 5.81
CA ILE A 44 -13.64 -11.26 5.39
C ILE A 44 -13.09 -12.02 6.58
N ARG A 45 -12.31 -11.35 7.44
CA ARG A 45 -11.72 -12.03 8.59
C ARG A 45 -12.76 -12.56 9.57
N GLN A 46 -13.88 -11.86 9.71
CA GLN A 46 -14.99 -12.34 10.53
C GLN A 46 -15.77 -13.48 9.88
N VAL A 47 -15.80 -13.57 8.56
CA VAL A 47 -16.54 -14.62 7.86
C VAL A 47 -15.70 -15.89 7.74
N GLU A 48 -14.42 -15.77 7.38
CA GLU A 48 -13.57 -16.89 6.98
C GLU A 48 -12.63 -17.40 8.08
N TYR A 49 -12.26 -16.55 9.04
CA TYR A 49 -11.32 -16.93 10.11
C TYR A 49 -11.97 -16.98 11.50
N LYS A 50 -13.28 -17.27 11.55
CA LYS A 50 -14.10 -17.30 12.77
C LYS A 50 -13.52 -18.23 13.87
N ASP A 51 -12.67 -19.19 13.51
CA ASP A 51 -12.16 -20.22 14.43
C ASP A 51 -10.62 -20.33 14.56
N ASN A 52 -9.81 -19.35 14.14
CA ASN A 52 -8.35 -19.43 14.30
C ASN A 52 -7.68 -18.10 14.67
N ILE A 53 -8.09 -17.51 15.81
CA ILE A 53 -7.24 -16.55 16.52
C ILE A 53 -6.37 -17.34 17.51
N SER A 54 -5.41 -18.11 16.98
CA SER A 54 -4.29 -18.56 17.80
C SER A 54 -3.45 -17.33 18.17
N LYS A 55 -3.11 -17.26 19.46
CA LYS A 55 -2.42 -16.15 20.10
C LYS A 55 -1.10 -15.84 19.39
N ILE A 56 -1.02 -14.69 18.70
CA ILE A 56 0.27 -14.04 18.49
C ILE A 56 0.64 -13.40 19.82
N SER A 57 1.40 -14.12 20.64
CA SER A 57 2.02 -13.59 21.84
C SER A 57 3.02 -12.49 21.46
N PRO A 58 3.00 -11.33 22.12
CA PRO A 58 4.09 -10.38 21.99
C PRO A 58 5.33 -10.99 22.64
N ASN A 59 6.40 -11.18 21.88
CA ASN A 59 7.73 -11.45 22.45
C ASN A 59 8.08 -10.28 23.38
N LYS A 60 8.31 -10.57 24.66
CA LYS A 60 8.98 -9.65 25.57
C LYS A 60 10.47 -9.69 25.23
N GLU A 61 10.98 -8.62 24.62
CA GLU A 61 12.42 -8.40 24.54
C GLU A 61 12.91 -7.87 25.90
N SER A 62 13.89 -8.56 26.49
CA SER A 62 14.61 -8.10 27.68
C SER A 62 15.64 -7.04 27.29
N SER A 63 15.54 -5.84 27.86
CA SER A 63 16.48 -4.75 27.62
C SER A 63 17.71 -4.87 28.53
N ASN A 64 18.89 -5.07 27.95
CA ASN A 64 20.17 -4.88 28.64
C ASN A 64 20.69 -3.45 28.40
N ASN A 65 20.97 -2.71 29.47
CA ASN A 65 21.27 -1.27 29.49
C ASN A 65 22.54 -0.83 28.72
N TRP A 66 23.39 -1.74 28.25
CA TRP A 66 24.56 -1.41 27.42
C TRP A 66 24.25 -1.25 25.93
N MET A 67 23.15 -1.85 25.44
CA MET A 67 22.72 -1.71 24.04
C MET A 67 22.15 -0.33 23.72
N ASP A 68 21.68 0.42 24.73
CA ASP A 68 21.04 1.73 24.53
C ASP A 68 22.00 2.82 24.07
N PHE A 69 23.29 2.73 24.44
CA PHE A 69 24.34 3.62 23.96
C PHE A 69 24.70 3.36 22.48
N LEU A 70 24.83 2.08 22.09
CA LEU A 70 25.05 1.67 20.69
C LEU A 70 23.83 1.97 19.81
N ILE A 71 22.61 1.89 20.35
CA ILE A 71 21.37 2.30 19.69
C ILE A 71 21.36 3.82 19.44
N LYS A 72 21.87 4.64 20.36
CA LYS A 72 22.02 6.09 20.16
C LYS A 72 23.02 6.43 19.06
N LEU A 73 24.15 5.72 18.96
CA LEU A 73 25.14 5.90 17.88
C LEU A 73 24.57 5.46 16.50
N LYS A 74 23.87 4.32 16.45
CA LYS A 74 23.16 3.85 15.24
C LYS A 74 22.05 4.81 14.79
N LYS A 75 21.42 5.55 15.72
CA LYS A 75 20.44 6.60 15.37
C LYS A 75 21.08 7.71 14.52
N ILE A 76 22.29 8.18 14.86
CA ILE A 76 22.98 9.24 14.11
C ILE A 76 23.37 8.76 12.71
N ILE A 77 23.91 7.54 12.60
CA ILE A 77 24.27 6.94 11.30
C ILE A 77 23.03 6.78 10.39
N SER A 78 21.86 6.48 10.97
CA SER A 78 20.61 6.37 10.21
C SER A 78 20.17 7.70 9.56
N PHE A 79 20.59 8.86 10.09
CA PHE A 79 20.29 10.17 9.50
C PHE A 79 21.04 10.41 8.19
N LEU A 80 22.27 9.89 8.06
CA LEU A 80 23.06 10.00 6.83
C LEU A 80 22.73 8.90 5.82
N TYR A 81 22.19 7.76 6.29
CA TYR A 81 21.84 6.64 5.42
C TYR A 81 20.83 7.01 4.32
N THR A 82 19.75 7.72 4.67
CA THR A 82 18.67 8.00 3.72
C THR A 82 19.11 8.93 2.57
N PRO A 83 19.79 10.07 2.83
CA PRO A 83 20.37 10.90 1.76
C PRO A 83 21.36 10.14 0.85
N ILE A 84 22.26 9.35 1.44
CA ILE A 84 23.23 8.54 0.68
C ILE A 84 22.50 7.52 -0.19
N TRP A 85 21.47 6.87 0.34
CA TRP A 85 20.65 5.93 -0.41
C TRP A 85 19.91 6.59 -1.58
N PHE A 86 19.31 7.77 -1.37
CA PHE A 86 18.69 8.55 -2.45
C PHE A 86 19.67 8.92 -3.57
N ALA A 87 20.92 9.26 -3.22
CA ALA A 87 21.95 9.58 -4.20
C ALA A 87 22.40 8.38 -5.06
N ARG A 88 22.17 7.15 -4.57
CA ARG A 88 22.52 5.90 -5.26
C ARG A 88 21.38 5.30 -6.08
N LEU A 89 20.22 5.95 -6.13
CA LEU A 89 19.11 5.51 -6.96
C LEU A 89 19.45 5.74 -8.45
N PRO A 90 19.34 4.71 -9.29
CA PRO A 90 19.69 4.79 -10.71
C PRO A 90 18.50 5.38 -11.48
N LYS A 91 18.76 5.91 -12.66
CA LYS A 91 17.69 6.22 -13.61
C LYS A 91 17.25 4.95 -14.32
N LYS A 92 15.95 4.65 -14.32
CA LYS A 92 15.36 3.47 -14.96
C LYS A 92 14.00 3.82 -15.53
N GLU A 93 13.69 3.30 -16.72
CA GLU A 93 12.42 3.57 -17.40
C GLU A 93 11.26 2.79 -16.77
N ASN A 94 11.52 1.57 -16.32
CA ASN A 94 10.53 0.67 -15.74
C ASN A 94 10.86 0.36 -14.27
N LEU A 95 9.87 0.55 -13.40
CA LEU A 95 9.94 0.22 -11.98
C LEU A 95 8.97 -0.91 -11.66
N PHE A 96 9.49 -2.07 -11.28
CA PHE A 96 8.70 -3.25 -10.94
C PHE A 96 8.53 -3.39 -9.43
N ILE A 97 7.28 -3.45 -8.97
CA ILE A 97 6.89 -3.50 -7.56
C ILE A 97 6.24 -4.83 -7.25
N ALA A 98 6.94 -5.65 -6.47
CA ALA A 98 6.47 -6.95 -6.05
C ALA A 98 6.74 -7.20 -4.57
N GLN A 99 6.32 -8.38 -4.12
CA GLN A 99 6.58 -8.89 -2.79
C GLN A 99 7.30 -10.23 -2.93
N ASP A 100 7.95 -10.66 -1.85
CA ASP A 100 8.67 -11.93 -1.82
C ASP A 100 7.76 -13.14 -2.11
N ALA A 101 6.47 -13.06 -1.79
CA ALA A 101 5.47 -14.10 -2.11
C ALA A 101 5.28 -14.32 -3.63
N HIS A 102 5.76 -13.41 -4.48
CA HIS A 102 5.75 -13.58 -5.93
C HIS A 102 7.04 -14.21 -6.46
N ARG A 103 8.01 -14.48 -5.57
CA ARG A 103 9.27 -15.11 -5.91
C ARG A 103 9.20 -16.62 -5.70
N VAL A 104 9.89 -17.36 -6.55
CA VAL A 104 10.01 -18.82 -6.50
C VAL A 104 11.47 -19.22 -6.69
N ASN A 105 11.87 -20.32 -6.05
CA ASN A 105 13.17 -20.93 -6.28
C ASN A 105 13.03 -21.98 -7.39
N PHE A 106 13.80 -21.85 -8.46
CA PHE A 106 13.82 -22.78 -9.58
C PHE A 106 15.26 -22.99 -10.05
N LYS A 107 15.72 -24.25 -10.08
CA LYS A 107 17.08 -24.63 -10.50
C LYS A 107 18.19 -23.84 -9.77
N GLY A 108 18.10 -23.77 -8.44
CA GLY A 108 19.10 -23.08 -7.59
C GLY A 108 19.06 -21.55 -7.68
N LYS A 109 17.99 -21.00 -8.29
CA LYS A 109 17.87 -19.59 -8.59
C LYS A 109 16.52 -19.01 -8.15
N ARG A 110 16.48 -17.74 -7.71
CA ARG A 110 15.31 -17.07 -7.14
C ARG A 110 14.72 -16.00 -8.07
N TYR A 111 13.58 -16.30 -8.67
CA TYR A 111 12.92 -15.47 -9.68
C TYR A 111 11.58 -14.92 -9.21
N ASN A 112 11.23 -13.72 -9.65
CA ASN A 112 9.84 -13.26 -9.68
C ASN A 112 9.13 -13.91 -10.88
N ARG A 113 8.22 -14.87 -10.59
CA ARG A 113 7.56 -15.69 -11.62
C ARG A 113 6.68 -14.94 -12.62
N PHE A 114 6.46 -13.65 -12.40
CA PHE A 114 5.66 -12.81 -13.29
C PHE A 114 6.54 -11.80 -14.02
N PHE A 115 7.35 -11.04 -13.28
CA PHE A 115 8.11 -9.93 -13.85
C PHE A 115 9.39 -10.37 -14.55
N ASP A 116 10.10 -11.40 -14.07
CA ASP A 116 11.35 -11.82 -14.73
C ASP A 116 11.07 -12.36 -16.14
N THR A 117 10.04 -13.20 -16.29
CA THR A 117 9.61 -13.69 -17.62
C THR A 117 9.20 -12.54 -18.54
N PHE A 118 8.45 -11.55 -18.03
CA PHE A 118 8.08 -10.38 -18.80
C PHE A 118 9.31 -9.56 -19.23
N ILE A 119 10.22 -9.29 -18.30
CA ILE A 119 11.41 -8.50 -18.57
C ILE A 119 12.31 -9.18 -19.62
N GLU A 120 12.55 -10.48 -19.48
CA GLU A 120 13.36 -11.28 -20.40
C GLU A 120 12.73 -11.34 -21.80
N THR A 121 11.43 -11.63 -21.88
CA THR A 121 10.70 -11.73 -23.17
C THR A 121 10.80 -10.46 -24.01
N TYR A 122 10.82 -9.29 -23.35
CA TYR A 122 10.84 -7.99 -24.02
C TYR A 122 12.21 -7.28 -23.98
N GLY A 123 13.27 -7.96 -23.52
CA GLY A 123 14.64 -7.39 -23.45
C GLY A 123 14.73 -6.11 -22.62
N LEU A 124 14.04 -6.05 -21.48
CA LEU A 124 13.91 -4.85 -20.65
C LEU A 124 14.97 -4.74 -19.55
N GLU A 125 16.00 -5.59 -19.54
CA GLU A 125 16.87 -5.80 -18.40
C GLU A 125 17.62 -4.53 -17.98
N ASN A 126 18.19 -3.86 -18.97
CA ASN A 126 18.97 -2.64 -18.74
C ASN A 126 18.10 -1.41 -18.46
N LYS A 127 16.80 -1.47 -18.78
CA LYS A 127 15.84 -0.38 -18.60
C LYS A 127 15.01 -0.51 -17.32
N SER A 128 15.12 -1.64 -16.63
CA SER A 128 14.24 -2.02 -15.52
C SER A 128 14.97 -2.13 -14.19
N MET A 129 14.22 -1.99 -13.11
CA MET A 129 14.67 -2.29 -11.75
C MET A 129 13.52 -2.81 -10.88
N TYR A 130 13.87 -3.57 -9.85
CA TYR A 130 12.94 -4.00 -8.81
C TYR A 130 12.99 -3.06 -7.62
N PHE A 131 11.81 -2.76 -7.09
CA PHE A 131 11.65 -1.93 -5.90
C PHE A 131 10.66 -2.59 -4.97
N GLU A 132 11.21 -3.34 -4.02
CA GLU A 132 10.48 -4.30 -3.19
C GLU A 132 10.84 -4.10 -1.72
N MET A 133 9.97 -4.53 -0.81
CA MET A 133 10.37 -4.78 0.58
C MET A 133 10.82 -6.23 0.66
N THR A 134 12.11 -6.47 0.88
CA THR A 134 12.64 -7.84 1.02
C THR A 134 13.47 -7.98 2.29
N GLY A 135 13.29 -9.10 3.00
CA GLY A 135 14.22 -9.56 4.02
C GLY A 135 15.38 -10.38 3.44
N VAL A 136 15.47 -10.46 2.10
CA VAL A 136 16.35 -11.39 1.39
C VAL A 136 17.80 -10.87 1.43
N PRO A 137 18.78 -11.70 1.83
CA PRO A 137 20.18 -11.32 1.85
C PRO A 137 20.70 -10.84 0.49
N LYS A 138 21.65 -9.90 0.48
CA LYS A 138 22.22 -9.33 -0.76
C LYS A 138 22.84 -10.34 -1.71
N HIS A 139 23.26 -11.51 -1.23
CA HIS A 139 23.91 -12.56 -2.03
C HIS A 139 22.91 -13.46 -2.77
N GLU A 140 21.63 -13.43 -2.41
CA GLU A 140 20.54 -14.11 -3.13
C GLU A 140 19.91 -13.20 -4.22
N LYS A 141 20.53 -12.04 -4.50
CA LYS A 141 20.04 -11.12 -5.53
C LYS A 141 20.50 -11.59 -6.91
N GLU A 142 19.55 -12.10 -7.69
CA GLU A 142 19.84 -12.61 -9.03
C GLU A 142 20.03 -11.54 -10.11
N ARG A 143 20.55 -12.01 -11.25
CA ARG A 143 21.20 -11.26 -12.35
C ARG A 143 20.42 -10.05 -12.90
N GLY A 144 21.19 -9.09 -13.44
CA GLY A 144 20.75 -8.09 -14.44
C GLY A 144 19.92 -6.93 -13.93
N HIS A 145 19.00 -7.17 -12.98
CA HIS A 145 18.14 -6.14 -12.42
C HIS A 145 18.62 -5.70 -11.04
N LEU A 146 18.53 -4.40 -10.79
CA LEU A 146 18.90 -3.87 -9.50
C LEU A 146 17.70 -3.98 -8.54
N LEU A 147 17.77 -4.89 -7.57
CA LEU A 147 16.81 -4.97 -6.47
C LEU A 147 17.13 -3.92 -5.41
N TYR A 148 16.26 -2.91 -5.31
CA TYR A 148 16.34 -1.86 -4.29
C TYR A 148 15.29 -2.07 -3.20
N ASP A 149 15.78 -2.38 -2.00
CA ASP A 149 14.99 -2.39 -0.79
C ASP A 149 14.81 -0.96 -0.26
N TYR A 150 13.55 -0.56 -0.08
CA TYR A 150 13.17 0.76 0.43
C TYR A 150 12.68 0.76 1.87
N GLU A 151 12.60 -0.39 2.55
CA GLU A 151 12.06 -0.48 3.91
C GLU A 151 12.89 0.31 4.92
N LYS A 152 14.21 0.07 4.95
CA LYS A 152 15.14 0.79 5.84
C LYS A 152 15.16 2.31 5.60
N PRO A 153 15.36 2.82 4.37
CA PRO A 153 15.35 4.26 4.14
C PRO A 153 13.98 4.88 4.41
N LEU A 154 12.88 4.18 4.11
CA LEU A 154 11.54 4.67 4.44
C LEU A 154 11.34 4.79 5.96
N LYS A 155 11.69 3.77 6.76
CA LYS A 155 11.57 3.82 8.22
C LYS A 155 12.37 5.00 8.81
N ALA A 156 13.60 5.20 8.35
CA ALA A 156 14.43 6.32 8.76
C ALA A 156 13.81 7.67 8.37
N TYR A 157 13.27 7.75 7.15
CA TYR A 157 12.58 8.93 6.65
C TYR A 157 11.36 9.31 7.50
N LEU A 158 10.48 8.35 7.77
CA LEU A 158 9.25 8.56 8.55
C LEU A 158 9.55 8.98 9.99
N LYS A 159 10.60 8.41 10.60
CA LYS A 159 11.04 8.82 11.93
C LYS A 159 11.43 10.30 11.94
N ARG A 160 12.14 10.77 10.91
CA ARG A 160 12.52 12.19 10.78
C ARG A 160 11.31 13.09 10.56
N ALA A 161 10.37 12.66 9.71
CA ALA A 161 9.16 13.43 9.45
C ALA A 161 8.29 13.61 10.72
N ARG A 162 8.19 12.57 11.56
CA ARG A 162 7.43 12.63 12.82
C ARG A 162 7.98 13.65 13.82
N MET A 163 9.28 13.94 13.79
CA MET A 163 9.88 14.95 14.67
C MET A 163 9.56 16.38 14.24
N LYS A 164 9.13 16.59 12.98
CA LYS A 164 8.81 17.91 12.42
C LYS A 164 7.30 18.14 12.39
N SER A 165 6.57 17.77 13.45
CA SER A 165 5.10 17.66 13.43
C SER A 165 4.43 18.87 12.75
N ASN A 166 3.86 18.64 11.57
CA ASN A 166 2.95 19.59 10.96
C ASN A 166 1.57 19.34 11.58
N VAL A 167 1.09 20.30 12.35
CA VAL A 167 -0.30 20.34 12.80
C VAL A 167 -1.05 21.07 11.70
N GLY A 168 -1.62 20.33 10.76
CA GLY A 168 -2.59 20.91 9.83
C GLY A 168 -3.99 20.92 10.43
N SER A 169 -4.94 21.54 9.73
CA SER A 169 -6.35 21.46 10.10
C SER A 169 -6.79 20.00 10.12
N GLY A 170 -7.34 19.54 11.24
CA GLY A 170 -7.88 18.19 11.33
C GLY A 170 -9.02 17.98 10.34
N PHE A 171 -9.16 16.76 9.84
CA PHE A 171 -10.35 16.33 9.10
C PHE A 171 -11.57 16.39 10.02
N LYS A 172 -12.58 17.15 9.62
CA LYS A 172 -13.89 17.22 10.28
C LYS A 172 -14.97 17.22 9.20
N ASN A 173 -15.85 16.24 9.21
CA ASN A 173 -16.93 16.09 8.24
C ASN A 173 -18.18 15.49 8.92
N LYS A 174 -19.30 16.21 8.88
CA LYS A 174 -20.58 15.79 9.49
C LYS A 174 -21.07 14.45 8.93
N THR A 175 -21.02 14.27 7.61
CA THR A 175 -21.51 13.04 6.95
C THR A 175 -20.64 11.85 7.32
N TYR A 176 -19.33 12.06 7.49
CA TYR A 176 -18.41 11.03 7.96
C TYR A 176 -18.69 10.60 9.40
N ARG A 177 -19.04 11.54 10.29
CA ARG A 177 -19.47 11.21 11.66
C ARG A 177 -20.73 10.35 11.67
N ASN A 178 -21.71 10.67 10.82
CA ASN A 178 -22.92 9.86 10.68
C ASN A 178 -22.59 8.45 10.18
N PHE A 179 -21.71 8.32 9.19
CA PHE A 179 -21.21 7.03 8.71
C PHE A 179 -20.56 6.21 9.83
N LEU A 180 -19.67 6.82 10.61
CA LEU A 180 -19.03 6.13 11.73
C LEU A 180 -20.02 5.70 12.81
N ALA A 181 -20.98 6.56 13.16
CA ALA A 181 -22.04 6.23 14.12
C ALA A 181 -22.90 5.06 13.62
N TYR A 182 -23.24 5.03 12.33
CA TYR A 182 -23.91 3.91 11.69
C TYR A 182 -23.10 2.62 11.81
N LEU A 183 -21.81 2.64 11.43
CA LEU A 183 -20.94 1.46 11.58
C LEU A 183 -20.80 0.99 13.03
N GLU A 184 -20.79 1.91 13.99
CA GLU A 184 -20.68 1.60 15.42
C GLU A 184 -21.96 0.95 15.97
N SER A 185 -23.12 1.33 15.43
CA SER A 185 -24.42 0.75 15.79
C SER A 185 -24.57 -0.72 15.36
N LEU A 186 -23.82 -1.15 14.35
CA LEU A 186 -23.92 -2.50 13.79
C LEU A 186 -22.95 -3.48 14.48
N PRO A 187 -23.40 -4.65 14.97
CA PRO A 187 -22.56 -5.61 15.68
C PRO A 187 -21.30 -6.05 14.89
N GLN A 188 -21.44 -6.27 13.58
CA GLN A 188 -20.32 -6.71 12.72
C GLN A 188 -19.23 -5.65 12.55
N THR A 189 -19.52 -4.35 12.71
CA THR A 189 -18.57 -3.25 12.50
C THR A 189 -18.27 -2.42 13.75
N LYS A 190 -18.87 -2.75 14.89
CA LYS A 190 -18.66 -2.07 16.17
C LYS A 190 -17.19 -1.96 16.59
N LYS A 191 -16.35 -2.98 16.33
CA LYS A 191 -14.90 -2.94 16.64
C LYS A 191 -14.05 -2.28 15.54
N PHE A 192 -14.63 -2.01 14.38
CA PHE A 192 -13.98 -1.32 13.27
C PHE A 192 -14.08 0.19 13.44
N ALA A 193 -15.30 0.72 13.65
CA ALA A 193 -15.57 2.16 13.64
C ALA A 193 -14.64 3.01 14.54
N PRO A 194 -14.36 2.63 15.81
CA PRO A 194 -13.48 3.43 16.68
C PRO A 194 -12.03 3.53 16.20
N LYS A 195 -11.61 2.70 15.24
CA LYS A 195 -10.26 2.75 14.65
C LYS A 195 -10.11 3.82 13.57
N TYR A 196 -11.21 4.38 13.09
CA TYR A 196 -11.23 5.33 11.97
C TYR A 196 -11.90 6.66 12.33
N THR A 197 -11.90 7.07 13.59
CA THR A 197 -12.41 8.39 13.96
C THR A 197 -11.73 9.51 13.15
N GLU A 198 -12.41 10.64 12.98
CA GLU A 198 -11.87 11.84 12.31
C GLU A 198 -10.47 12.21 12.79
N LYS A 199 -10.26 12.16 14.12
CA LYS A 199 -8.95 12.38 14.74
C LYS A 199 -7.91 11.36 14.28
N ARG A 200 -8.26 10.06 14.27
CA ARG A 200 -7.35 8.99 13.82
C ARG A 200 -7.02 9.08 12.34
N LEU A 201 -7.99 9.45 11.49
CA LEU A 201 -7.74 9.72 10.08
C LEU A 201 -6.81 10.91 9.89
N SER A 202 -7.05 12.01 10.61
CA SER A 202 -6.17 13.19 10.59
C SER A 202 -4.75 12.84 11.02
N ASP A 203 -4.62 12.15 12.17
CA ASP A 203 -3.33 11.70 12.70
C ASP A 203 -2.62 10.79 11.68
N TRP A 204 -3.33 9.83 11.09
CA TRP A 204 -2.79 8.94 10.08
C TRP A 204 -2.36 9.70 8.82
N TYR A 205 -3.16 10.66 8.36
CA TYR A 205 -2.86 11.48 7.20
C TYR A 205 -1.54 12.26 7.38
N TYR A 206 -1.44 13.07 8.44
CA TYR A 206 -0.25 13.89 8.68
C TYR A 206 1.00 13.07 9.05
N LYS A 207 0.84 11.97 9.79
CA LYS A 207 1.99 11.18 10.30
C LYS A 207 2.41 10.04 9.36
N THR A 208 1.57 9.69 8.38
CA THR A 208 1.79 8.54 7.50
C THR A 208 1.61 8.89 6.03
N VAL A 209 0.45 9.39 5.60
CA VAL A 209 0.16 9.64 4.18
C VAL A 209 1.11 10.66 3.58
N ILE A 210 1.18 11.86 4.16
CA ILE A 210 2.07 12.93 3.70
C ILE A 210 3.53 12.46 3.63
N PRO A 211 4.15 11.98 4.72
CA PRO A 211 5.57 11.66 4.68
C PRO A 211 5.91 10.44 3.81
N LYS A 212 5.02 9.45 3.68
CA LYS A 212 5.23 8.33 2.74
C LYS A 212 5.13 8.80 1.30
N THR A 213 4.11 9.59 0.97
CA THR A 213 3.92 10.13 -0.38
C THR A 213 5.08 11.05 -0.77
N ASP A 214 5.57 11.89 0.15
CA ASP A 214 6.76 12.72 -0.08
C ASP A 214 8.04 11.88 -0.26
N PHE A 215 8.24 10.84 0.55
CA PHE A 215 9.35 9.90 0.36
C PHE A 215 9.32 9.29 -1.05
N PHE A 216 8.19 8.73 -1.46
CA PHE A 216 8.07 8.10 -2.77
C PHE A 216 8.14 9.11 -3.91
N THR A 217 7.62 10.33 -3.74
CA THR A 217 7.80 11.42 -4.71
C THR A 217 9.28 11.71 -4.93
N LYS A 218 10.09 11.73 -3.86
CA LYS A 218 11.55 11.93 -3.97
C LYS A 218 12.23 10.73 -4.64
N VAL A 219 11.83 9.50 -4.31
CA VAL A 219 12.31 8.29 -4.99
C VAL A 219 12.04 8.38 -6.49
N LEU A 220 10.80 8.65 -6.89
CA LEU A 220 10.38 8.68 -8.29
C LEU A 220 11.03 9.82 -9.07
N LYS A 221 11.23 11.00 -8.47
CA LYS A 221 11.98 12.09 -9.10
C LYS A 221 13.46 11.76 -9.34
N ARG A 222 14.04 10.85 -8.55
CA ARG A 222 15.43 10.36 -8.73
C ARG A 222 15.50 9.28 -9.80
N ILE A 223 14.61 8.28 -9.73
CA ILE A 223 14.58 7.15 -10.68
C ILE A 223 14.10 7.60 -12.06
N LYS A 224 13.20 8.59 -12.11
CA LYS A 224 12.54 9.09 -13.33
C LYS A 224 11.91 7.98 -14.19
N PRO A 225 11.10 7.07 -13.61
CA PRO A 225 10.45 6.03 -14.38
C PRO A 225 9.38 6.63 -15.30
N LYS A 226 9.22 6.00 -16.47
CA LYS A 226 8.08 6.24 -17.36
C LYS A 226 6.87 5.44 -16.89
N GLN A 227 7.11 4.25 -16.33
CA GLN A 227 6.08 3.34 -15.85
C GLN A 227 6.46 2.68 -14.53
N ILE A 228 5.47 2.48 -13.66
CA ILE A 228 5.53 1.58 -12.52
C ILE A 228 4.56 0.42 -12.77
N THR A 229 5.05 -0.82 -12.66
CA THR A 229 4.24 -2.04 -12.77
C THR A 229 4.16 -2.73 -11.42
N ILE A 230 2.96 -3.05 -10.94
CA ILE A 230 2.69 -3.54 -9.58
C ILE A 230 1.91 -4.85 -9.64
N LEU A 231 2.29 -5.87 -8.84
CA LEU A 231 1.54 -7.14 -8.78
C LEU A 231 0.40 -7.14 -7.75
N CYS A 232 0.43 -6.27 -6.75
CA CYS A 232 -0.62 -6.18 -5.73
C CYS A 232 -0.58 -4.80 -5.08
N TYR A 233 -1.60 -3.98 -5.34
CA TYR A 233 -1.51 -2.54 -5.09
C TYR A 233 -1.95 -2.11 -3.67
N TYR A 234 -2.81 -2.89 -3.01
CA TYR A 234 -3.56 -2.46 -1.83
C TYR A 234 -2.81 -2.55 -0.49
N SER A 235 -1.48 -2.62 -0.51
CA SER A 235 -0.66 -2.38 0.69
C SER A 235 -0.46 -0.88 0.90
N GLU A 236 -0.38 -0.42 2.16
CA GLU A 236 -0.27 1.01 2.45
C GLU A 236 0.94 1.67 1.78
N ASN A 237 2.10 1.01 1.77
CA ASN A 237 3.29 1.56 1.11
C ASN A 237 3.11 1.67 -0.40
N ILE A 238 2.55 0.64 -1.04
CA ILE A 238 2.34 0.64 -2.49
C ILE A 238 1.26 1.66 -2.89
N MET A 239 0.19 1.79 -2.11
CA MET A 239 -0.83 2.82 -2.32
C MET A 239 -0.25 4.25 -2.23
N MET A 240 0.68 4.51 -1.30
CA MET A 240 1.35 5.82 -1.22
C MET A 240 2.37 6.03 -2.36
N LEU A 241 3.01 4.97 -2.83
CA LEU A 241 3.86 5.00 -4.03
C LEU A 241 3.02 5.33 -5.28
N ILE A 242 1.85 4.72 -5.43
CA ILE A 242 0.91 4.97 -6.53
C ILE A 242 0.39 6.41 -6.46
N ALA A 243 0.01 6.90 -5.26
CA ALA A 243 -0.38 8.29 -5.09
C ALA A 243 0.71 9.27 -5.52
N ALA A 244 1.97 9.00 -5.15
CA ALA A 244 3.12 9.79 -5.60
C ALA A 244 3.33 9.72 -7.12
N ALA A 245 3.18 8.53 -7.73
CA ALA A 245 3.34 8.32 -9.16
C ALA A 245 2.25 9.03 -9.98
N ASN A 246 1.00 8.89 -9.58
CA ASN A 246 -0.14 9.56 -10.21
C ASN A 246 0.00 11.08 -10.12
N LYS A 247 0.44 11.62 -8.97
CA LYS A 247 0.74 13.05 -8.81
C LYS A 247 1.84 13.54 -9.76
N LEU A 248 2.78 12.68 -10.11
CA LEU A 248 3.87 12.96 -11.06
C LEU A 248 3.52 12.59 -12.50
N VAL A 249 2.27 12.18 -12.78
CA VAL A 249 1.81 11.74 -14.10
C VAL A 249 2.67 10.59 -14.66
N ILE A 250 3.17 9.72 -13.78
CA ILE A 250 3.86 8.48 -14.16
C ILE A 250 2.81 7.40 -14.41
N LYS A 251 2.97 6.63 -15.49
CA LYS A 251 2.05 5.54 -15.82
C LYS A 251 2.07 4.48 -14.71
N THR A 252 0.93 4.22 -14.09
CA THR A 252 0.76 3.18 -13.06
C THR A 252 -0.03 2.01 -13.63
N VAL A 253 0.64 0.86 -13.72
CA VAL A 253 0.08 -0.39 -14.21
C VAL A 253 0.01 -1.36 -13.03
N GLU A 254 -1.16 -1.91 -12.77
CA GLU A 254 -1.27 -3.13 -11.98
C GLU A 254 -1.35 -4.31 -12.94
N MET A 255 -0.40 -5.24 -12.81
CA MET A 255 -0.38 -6.48 -13.56
C MET A 255 -0.94 -7.56 -12.68
N GLN A 256 -2.09 -8.09 -13.07
CA GLN A 256 -2.77 -9.10 -12.29
C GLN A 256 -1.89 -10.35 -12.17
N HIS A 257 -1.97 -11.02 -11.02
CA HIS A 257 -1.28 -12.28 -10.75
C HIS A 257 -2.24 -13.49 -10.76
N GLY A 258 -3.47 -13.27 -11.23
CA GLY A 258 -4.50 -14.27 -11.50
C GLY A 258 -5.83 -13.59 -11.90
N PRO A 259 -6.85 -14.38 -12.26
CA PRO A 259 -8.20 -13.87 -12.54
C PRO A 259 -8.81 -13.11 -11.35
N GLN A 260 -9.64 -12.11 -11.63
CA GLN A 260 -10.33 -11.32 -10.60
C GLN A 260 -11.82 -11.63 -10.53
N SER A 261 -12.26 -11.92 -9.29
CA SER A 261 -13.66 -12.20 -8.96
C SER A 261 -14.41 -10.91 -8.65
N PRO A 262 -15.71 -10.79 -9.01
CA PRO A 262 -16.57 -9.67 -8.61
C PRO A 262 -16.78 -9.55 -7.10
N LEU A 263 -16.29 -10.52 -6.32
CA LEU A 263 -16.31 -10.53 -4.86
C LEU A 263 -15.02 -10.00 -4.23
N HIS A 264 -13.95 -9.79 -5.00
CA HIS A 264 -12.73 -9.20 -4.50
C HIS A 264 -12.83 -7.67 -4.57
N LEU A 265 -13.41 -7.07 -3.53
CA LEU A 265 -13.70 -5.63 -3.55
C LEU A 265 -12.47 -4.73 -3.62
N CYS A 266 -11.24 -5.18 -3.39
CA CYS A 266 -10.09 -4.35 -3.77
C CYS A 266 -10.18 -3.97 -5.26
N TYR A 267 -10.47 -4.93 -6.12
CA TYR A 267 -10.50 -4.75 -7.56
C TYR A 267 -11.89 -4.40 -8.09
N ALA A 268 -12.92 -5.04 -7.55
CA ALA A 268 -14.25 -5.00 -8.14
C ALA A 268 -15.13 -3.85 -7.64
N SER A 269 -16.08 -3.44 -8.48
CA SER A 269 -17.27 -2.66 -8.09
C SER A 269 -16.93 -1.30 -7.45
N TRP A 270 -16.11 -0.49 -8.11
CA TRP A 270 -15.90 0.91 -7.75
C TRP A 270 -16.95 1.78 -8.45
N LYS A 271 -18.09 2.04 -7.81
CA LYS A 271 -19.24 2.69 -8.47
C LYS A 271 -19.16 4.21 -8.45
N HIS A 272 -18.52 4.78 -7.44
CA HIS A 272 -18.49 6.23 -7.23
C HIS A 272 -17.06 6.80 -7.34
N LEU A 273 -16.37 6.51 -8.45
CA LEU A 273 -15.05 7.08 -8.71
C LEU A 273 -15.14 8.61 -8.93
N PRO A 274 -14.30 9.42 -8.28
CA PRO A 274 -14.11 10.82 -8.66
C PRO A 274 -13.64 10.93 -10.11
N VAL A 275 -13.86 12.09 -10.75
CA VAL A 275 -13.49 12.34 -12.16
C VAL A 275 -12.00 12.03 -12.42
N ASP A 276 -11.11 12.43 -11.52
CA ASP A 276 -9.65 12.19 -11.63
C ASP A 276 -9.22 10.80 -11.11
N GLY A 277 -10.19 10.00 -10.67
CA GLY A 277 -10.00 8.76 -9.94
C GLY A 277 -9.40 8.96 -8.55
N TYR A 278 -9.36 7.89 -7.76
CA TYR A 278 -8.67 7.92 -6.47
C TYR A 278 -7.14 7.94 -6.63
N GLN A 279 -6.44 8.67 -5.76
CA GLN A 279 -4.97 8.83 -5.88
C GLN A 279 -4.23 7.52 -5.69
N VAL A 280 -4.76 6.63 -4.86
CA VAL A 280 -4.10 5.38 -4.44
C VAL A 280 -4.36 4.20 -5.38
N LEU A 281 -5.18 4.40 -6.42
CA LEU A 281 -5.49 3.35 -7.40
C LEU A 281 -4.56 3.44 -8.63
N PRO A 282 -4.13 2.30 -9.18
CA PRO A 282 -3.53 2.22 -10.51
C PRO A 282 -4.41 2.90 -11.57
N ARG A 283 -3.79 3.39 -12.65
CA ARG A 283 -4.51 3.97 -13.80
C ARG A 283 -4.76 2.97 -14.92
N VAL A 284 -3.97 1.89 -14.97
CA VAL A 284 -4.09 0.82 -15.95
C VAL A 284 -4.03 -0.52 -15.24
N TYR A 285 -4.85 -1.47 -15.69
CA TYR A 285 -4.83 -2.85 -15.22
C TYR A 285 -4.56 -3.79 -16.39
N TRP A 286 -3.58 -4.67 -16.24
CA TRP A 286 -3.34 -5.77 -17.18
C TRP A 286 -4.00 -7.03 -16.62
N CYS A 287 -5.16 -7.36 -17.20
CA CYS A 287 -6.00 -8.47 -16.80
C CYS A 287 -5.60 -9.77 -17.51
N TRP A 288 -5.86 -10.91 -16.86
CA TRP A 288 -5.64 -12.24 -17.44
C TRP A 288 -6.71 -12.63 -18.46
N ASP A 289 -7.92 -12.13 -18.29
CA ASP A 289 -9.09 -12.49 -19.10
C ASP A 289 -10.08 -11.32 -19.16
N GLU A 290 -11.03 -11.41 -20.10
CA GLU A 290 -12.06 -10.39 -20.32
C GLU A 290 -13.00 -10.27 -19.11
N GLN A 291 -13.27 -11.36 -18.39
CA GLN A 291 -14.14 -11.35 -17.21
C GLN A 291 -13.53 -10.50 -16.07
N SER A 292 -12.22 -10.59 -15.89
CA SER A 292 -11.46 -9.77 -14.95
C SER A 292 -11.47 -8.31 -15.37
N THR A 293 -11.33 -8.04 -16.67
CA THR A 293 -11.49 -6.68 -17.23
C THR A 293 -12.86 -6.10 -16.91
N GLN A 294 -13.94 -6.86 -17.09
CA GLN A 294 -15.29 -6.41 -16.74
C GLN A 294 -15.47 -6.20 -15.23
N THR A 295 -14.78 -7.01 -14.42
CA THR A 295 -14.83 -6.95 -12.95
C THR A 295 -14.15 -5.70 -12.39
N ILE A 296 -12.99 -5.33 -12.94
CA ILE A 296 -12.15 -4.21 -12.46
C ILE A 296 -12.71 -2.83 -12.86
N ARG A 297 -13.67 -2.79 -13.79
CA ARG A 297 -14.31 -1.55 -14.27
C ARG A 297 -15.01 -0.77 -13.15
#